data_AF-A0A531KJ59-F1
#
_entry.id   AF-A0A531KJ59-F1
#
_cell.length_a   1.000
_cell.length_b   1.000
_cell.length_c   1.000
_cell.angle_alpha   90.00
_cell.angle_beta   90.00
_cell.angle_gamma   90.00
#
_symmetry.space_group_name_H-M   'P 1'
#
loop_
_entity.id
_entity.type
_entity.pdbx_description
1 polymer ?
#
loop_
_entity_poly.entity_id
_entity_poly.type
_entity_poly.pdbx_seq_one_letter_code
_entity_poly.pdbx_strand_id
1 'polypeptide(L)'
;DGDGARRAMQIAIAQAGISPREVRHLNAHATSTPIGDLGEIAAIKTLFGADSTIAVSATKSATGHLLGAAGGLGAIFAILALRDQVAPPTLNLGAPDPAGDGIDFVANQARPMAMDYAISNGFGFGGVNASALFRRWTDEIA
;
A
#
# COMPACT_ATOMS: atom_id res chain seq x y z
N ASP A 1 16.34 -6.98 -1.47
CA ASP A 1 15.43 -8.02 -0.93
C ASP A 1 14.16 -7.44 -0.29
N GLY A 2 14.09 -6.13 0.00
CA GLY A 2 12.89 -5.49 0.52
C GLY A 2 12.68 -5.65 2.03
N ASP A 3 13.69 -6.15 2.78
CA ASP A 3 13.52 -6.49 4.20
C ASP A 3 13.09 -5.28 5.05
N GLY A 4 13.65 -4.10 4.80
CA GLY A 4 13.26 -2.87 5.51
C GLY A 4 11.78 -2.51 5.31
N ALA A 5 11.29 -2.59 4.07
CA ALA A 5 9.88 -2.38 3.74
C ALA A 5 8.97 -3.43 4.40
N ARG A 6 9.37 -4.70 4.33
CA ARG A 6 8.66 -5.83 4.96
C ARG A 6 8.53 -5.63 6.47
N ARG A 7 9.64 -5.29 7.15
CA ARG A 7 9.65 -5.04 8.61
C ARG A 7 8.80 -3.84 8.98
N ALA A 8 8.84 -2.75 8.21
CA ALA A 8 7.99 -1.58 8.46
C ALA A 8 6.49 -1.94 8.42
N MET A 9 6.05 -2.65 7.37
CA MET A 9 4.67 -3.11 7.27
C MET A 9 4.30 -4.10 8.38
N GLN A 10 5.18 -5.06 8.69
CA GLN A 10 4.96 -6.04 9.75
C GLN A 10 4.81 -5.39 11.12
N ILE A 11 5.62 -4.36 11.44
CA ILE A 11 5.53 -3.61 12.69
C ILE A 11 4.19 -2.89 12.78
N ALA A 12 3.75 -2.20 11.72
CA ALA A 12 2.47 -1.50 11.71
C ALA A 12 1.27 -2.44 11.91
N ILE A 13 1.28 -3.60 11.26
CA ILE A 13 0.26 -4.65 11.43
C ILE A 13 0.27 -5.21 12.86
N ALA A 14 1.46 -5.50 13.41
CA ALA A 14 1.60 -6.01 14.77
C ALA A 14 1.13 -4.98 15.82
N GLN A 15 1.43 -3.70 15.63
CA GLN A 15 0.95 -2.61 16.50
C GLN A 15 -0.58 -2.50 16.51
N ALA A 16 -1.24 -2.85 15.41
CA ALA A 16 -2.69 -2.89 15.31
C ALA A 16 -3.32 -4.15 15.91
N GLY A 17 -2.51 -5.17 16.23
CA GLY A 17 -2.99 -6.43 16.81
C GLY A 17 -3.81 -7.31 15.85
N ILE A 18 -3.65 -7.12 14.54
CA ILE A 18 -4.41 -7.84 13.50
C ILE A 18 -3.53 -8.79 12.68
N SER A 19 -4.17 -9.69 11.95
CA SER A 19 -3.54 -10.53 10.93
C SER A 19 -3.28 -9.73 9.64
N PRO A 20 -2.19 -9.99 8.89
CA PRO A 20 -1.97 -9.40 7.57
C PRO A 20 -3.16 -9.61 6.60
N ARG A 21 -3.93 -10.69 6.78
CA ARG A 21 -5.10 -10.99 5.94
C ARG A 21 -6.26 -9.99 6.11
N GLU A 22 -6.32 -9.30 7.24
CA GLU A 22 -7.34 -8.29 7.53
C GLU A 22 -7.09 -6.97 6.79
N VAL A 23 -5.85 -6.74 6.33
CA VAL A 23 -5.52 -5.61 5.47
C VAL A 23 -6.01 -5.91 4.06
N ARG A 24 -6.89 -5.04 3.53
CA ARG A 24 -7.51 -5.21 2.20
C ARG A 24 -6.99 -4.24 1.18
N HIS A 25 -6.39 -3.13 1.60
CA HIS A 25 -5.81 -2.14 0.71
C HIS A 25 -4.41 -1.71 1.17
N LEU A 26 -3.49 -1.58 0.23
CA LEU A 26 -2.15 -1.07 0.41
C LEU A 26 -1.90 0.07 -0.58
N ASN A 27 -1.59 1.25 -0.05
CA ASN A 27 -1.04 2.35 -0.84
C ASN A 27 0.50 2.25 -0.84
N ALA A 28 1.04 1.78 -1.96
CA ALA A 28 2.45 1.49 -2.12
C ALA A 28 3.29 2.77 -2.16
N HIS A 29 4.58 2.62 -1.85
CA HIS A 29 5.53 3.69 -2.04
C HIS A 29 5.77 3.93 -3.54
N ALA A 30 5.96 2.89 -4.35
CA ALA A 30 5.90 2.87 -5.81
C ALA A 30 6.49 4.13 -6.47
N THR A 31 7.82 4.17 -6.53
CA THR A 31 8.56 5.34 -7.04
C THR A 31 8.81 5.27 -8.54
N SER A 32 8.38 4.19 -9.19
CA SER A 32 8.73 3.88 -10.58
C SER A 32 10.25 3.69 -10.74
N THR A 33 10.94 3.24 -9.69
CA THR A 33 12.37 2.93 -9.74
C THR A 33 12.56 1.40 -9.73
N PRO A 34 13.37 0.84 -10.64
CA PRO A 34 13.49 -0.62 -10.76
C PRO A 34 13.86 -1.30 -9.45
N ILE A 35 14.86 -0.79 -8.72
CA ILE A 35 15.31 -1.41 -7.47
C ILE A 35 14.29 -1.22 -6.35
N GLY A 36 13.70 -0.02 -6.23
CA GLY A 36 12.74 0.29 -5.18
C GLY A 36 11.46 -0.52 -5.31
N ASP A 37 10.90 -0.56 -6.52
CA ASP A 37 9.63 -1.24 -6.79
C ASP A 37 9.79 -2.76 -6.71
N LEU A 38 10.90 -3.34 -7.21
CA LEU A 38 11.19 -4.77 -7.02
C LEU A 38 11.34 -5.14 -5.53
N GLY A 39 11.97 -4.27 -4.74
CA GLY A 39 12.09 -4.45 -3.29
C GLY A 39 10.74 -4.40 -2.59
N GLU A 40 9.88 -3.46 -2.95
CA GLU A 40 8.54 -3.33 -2.38
C GLU A 40 7.64 -4.51 -2.77
N ILE A 41 7.69 -4.96 -4.04
CA ILE A 41 6.99 -6.15 -4.52
C ILE A 41 7.39 -7.40 -3.71
N ALA A 42 8.70 -7.61 -3.52
CA ALA A 42 9.19 -8.75 -2.73
C ALA A 42 8.71 -8.69 -1.27
N ALA A 43 8.69 -7.50 -0.68
CA ALA A 43 8.19 -7.28 0.66
C ALA A 43 6.69 -7.58 0.79
N ILE A 44 5.88 -7.13 -0.17
CA ILE A 44 4.44 -7.38 -0.22
C ILE A 44 4.17 -8.89 -0.32
N LYS A 45 4.80 -9.58 -1.28
CA LYS A 45 4.64 -11.04 -1.46
C LYS A 45 5.05 -11.82 -0.23
N THR A 46 6.15 -11.44 0.42
CA THR A 46 6.64 -12.13 1.62
C THR A 46 5.68 -11.97 2.79
N LEU A 47 5.09 -10.78 2.96
CA LEU A 47 4.25 -10.47 4.12
C LEU A 47 2.80 -10.94 3.95
N PHE A 48 2.22 -10.72 2.79
CA PHE A 48 0.80 -11.02 2.53
C PHE A 48 0.58 -12.37 1.84
N GLY A 49 1.63 -12.95 1.26
CA GLY A 49 1.57 -14.15 0.43
C GLY A 49 1.53 -13.82 -1.07
N ALA A 50 2.03 -14.73 -1.90
CA ALA A 50 2.08 -14.56 -3.36
C ALA A 50 0.69 -14.55 -4.03
N ASP A 51 -0.27 -15.25 -3.45
CA ASP A 51 -1.67 -15.31 -3.91
C ASP A 51 -2.60 -14.37 -3.10
N SER A 52 -2.03 -13.34 -2.49
CA SER A 52 -2.80 -12.40 -1.66
C SER A 52 -3.76 -11.57 -2.52
N THR A 53 -4.99 -11.43 -2.05
CA THR A 53 -6.00 -10.56 -2.66
C THR A 53 -5.91 -9.11 -2.15
N ILE A 54 -4.76 -8.67 -1.65
CA ILE A 54 -4.59 -7.29 -1.17
C ILE A 54 -4.58 -6.34 -2.38
N ALA A 55 -5.46 -5.34 -2.35
CA ALA A 55 -5.53 -4.32 -3.38
C ALA A 55 -4.34 -3.37 -3.26
N VAL A 56 -3.49 -3.28 -4.28
CA VAL A 56 -2.32 -2.39 -4.27
C VAL A 56 -2.54 -1.20 -5.20
N SER A 57 -2.47 0.02 -4.66
CA SER A 57 -2.53 1.27 -5.43
C SER A 57 -1.28 2.11 -5.22
N ALA A 58 -1.02 3.09 -6.09
CA ALA A 58 0.06 4.07 -5.90
C ALA A 58 -0.40 5.50 -6.19
N THR A 59 -0.57 6.32 -5.14
CA THR A 59 -0.93 7.74 -5.28
C THR A 59 0.05 8.54 -6.15
N LYS A 60 1.35 8.22 -6.12
CA LYS A 60 2.39 8.91 -6.89
C LYS A 60 2.16 8.85 -8.40
N SER A 61 1.43 7.84 -8.88
CA SER A 61 1.07 7.74 -10.30
C SER A 61 0.23 8.92 -10.80
N ALA A 62 -0.56 9.55 -9.93
CA ALA A 62 -1.41 10.68 -10.27
C ALA A 62 -0.78 12.04 -9.88
N THR A 63 0.02 12.07 -8.82
CA THR A 63 0.48 13.33 -8.22
C THR A 63 1.97 13.60 -8.39
N GLY A 64 2.73 12.63 -8.92
CA GLY A 64 4.18 12.63 -8.82
C GLY A 64 4.68 12.41 -7.38
N HIS A 65 6.00 12.42 -7.21
CA HIS A 65 6.62 12.21 -5.91
C HIS A 65 6.85 13.53 -5.17
N LEU A 66 6.00 13.85 -4.20
CA LEU A 66 6.06 15.09 -3.41
C LEU A 66 7.09 15.09 -2.27
N LEU A 67 8.19 14.34 -2.40
CA LEU A 67 9.25 14.21 -1.40
C LEU A 67 8.72 14.05 0.03
N GLY A 68 9.04 14.98 0.95
CA GLY A 68 8.63 14.93 2.35
C GLY A 68 7.11 14.92 2.57
N ALA A 69 6.32 15.43 1.63
CA ALA A 69 4.85 15.42 1.72
C ALA A 69 4.23 14.08 1.27
N ALA A 70 5.01 13.19 0.63
CA ALA A 70 4.49 11.96 0.05
C ALA A 70 3.84 11.02 1.08
N GLY A 71 4.38 10.97 2.31
CA GLY A 71 3.82 10.15 3.38
C GLY A 71 2.45 10.64 3.84
N GLY A 72 2.32 11.96 4.09
CA GLY A 72 1.05 12.57 4.49
C GLY A 72 -0.03 12.44 3.42
N LEU A 73 0.33 12.68 2.16
CA LEU A 73 -0.61 12.52 1.05
C LEU A 73 -1.03 11.06 0.87
N GLY A 74 -0.09 10.11 0.97
CA GLY A 74 -0.39 8.69 0.90
C GLY A 74 -1.34 8.22 2.00
N ALA A 75 -1.17 8.73 3.22
CA ALA A 75 -2.07 8.49 4.35
C ALA A 75 -3.48 9.04 4.09
N ILE A 76 -3.60 10.27 3.56
CA ILE A 76 -4.89 10.85 3.20
C ILE A 76 -5.63 9.95 2.21
N PHE A 77 -4.98 9.48 1.16
CA PHE A 77 -5.61 8.59 0.17
C PHE A 77 -5.98 7.21 0.74
N ALA A 78 -5.18 6.65 1.66
CA ALA A 78 -5.54 5.41 2.34
C ALA A 78 -6.77 5.59 3.26
N ILE A 79 -6.87 6.73 3.95
CA ILE A 79 -8.03 7.07 4.79
C ILE A 79 -9.27 7.32 3.92
N LEU A 80 -9.13 8.03 2.80
CA LEU A 80 -10.22 8.23 1.86
C LEU A 80 -10.69 6.91 1.26
N ALA A 81 -9.78 5.98 0.95
CA ALA A 81 -10.14 4.64 0.49
C ALA A 81 -10.99 3.89 1.52
N LEU A 82 -10.64 3.98 2.81
CA LEU A 82 -11.42 3.41 3.91
C LEU A 82 -12.77 4.11 4.09
N ARG A 83 -12.83 5.44 3.98
CA ARG A 83 -14.08 6.21 4.14
C ARG A 83 -15.05 5.91 3.00
N ASP A 84 -14.55 5.96 1.78
CA ASP A 84 -15.35 5.88 0.55
C ASP A 84 -15.56 4.44 0.09
N GLN A 85 -14.87 3.47 0.70
CA GLN A 85 -14.90 2.04 0.36
C GLN A 85 -14.52 1.80 -1.12
N VAL A 86 -13.46 2.47 -1.56
CA VAL A 86 -12.94 2.42 -2.92
C VAL A 86 -11.42 2.39 -2.89
N ALA A 87 -10.81 1.38 -3.52
CA ALA A 87 -9.38 1.41 -3.80
C ALA A 87 -9.10 2.36 -4.98
N PRO A 88 -8.25 3.40 -4.82
CA PRO A 88 -7.94 4.35 -5.87
C PRO A 88 -7.10 3.70 -6.98
N PRO A 89 -7.20 4.20 -8.22
CA PRO A 89 -6.43 3.67 -9.33
C PRO A 89 -4.96 4.06 -9.23
N THR A 90 -4.10 3.15 -9.66
CA THR A 90 -2.75 3.46 -10.11
C THR A 90 -2.83 3.86 -11.58
N LEU A 91 -2.60 5.14 -11.86
CA LEU A 91 -2.58 5.65 -13.24
C LEU A 91 -1.31 5.20 -13.95
N ASN A 92 -1.33 5.23 -15.29
CA ASN A 92 -0.16 4.93 -16.14
C ASN A 92 0.40 3.51 -15.99
N LEU A 93 -0.32 2.58 -15.34
CA LEU A 93 0.11 1.18 -15.19
C LEU A 93 -0.42 0.35 -16.36
N GLY A 94 0.28 0.39 -17.50
CA GLY A 94 -0.09 -0.36 -18.70
C GLY A 94 0.58 -1.73 -18.82
N ALA A 95 1.83 -1.85 -18.35
CA ALA A 95 2.60 -3.08 -18.35
C ALA A 95 3.27 -3.25 -16.98
N PRO A 96 2.62 -3.92 -16.01
CA PRO A 96 3.22 -4.22 -14.72
C PRO A 96 4.51 -5.04 -14.86
N ASP A 97 5.43 -4.87 -13.91
CA ASP A 97 6.63 -5.70 -13.84
C ASP A 97 6.23 -7.18 -13.56
N PRO A 98 6.77 -8.17 -14.29
CA PRO A 98 6.49 -9.59 -14.04
C PRO A 98 6.80 -10.06 -12.61
N ALA A 99 7.72 -9.39 -11.91
CA ALA A 99 7.97 -9.67 -10.49
C ALA A 99 6.72 -9.43 -9.64
N GLY A 100 5.79 -8.58 -10.11
CA GLY A 100 4.51 -8.29 -9.49
C GLY A 100 3.41 -9.33 -9.74
N ASP A 101 3.65 -10.38 -10.54
CA ASP A 101 2.64 -11.41 -10.84
C ASP A 101 2.01 -11.99 -9.56
N GLY A 102 0.68 -12.06 -9.50
CA GLY A 102 -0.06 -12.48 -8.30
C GLY A 102 -0.41 -11.35 -7.33
N ILE A 103 0.17 -10.15 -7.49
CA ILE A 103 -0.29 -8.95 -6.78
C ILE A 103 -1.48 -8.34 -7.53
N ASP A 104 -2.55 -8.08 -6.79
CA ASP A 104 -3.75 -7.42 -7.29
C ASP A 104 -3.56 -5.88 -7.34
N PHE A 105 -2.89 -5.41 -8.38
CA PHE A 105 -2.74 -3.98 -8.66
C PHE A 105 -4.05 -3.36 -9.14
N VAL A 106 -4.48 -2.28 -8.50
CA VAL A 106 -5.65 -1.51 -8.92
C VAL A 106 -5.26 -0.61 -10.10
N ALA A 107 -5.13 -1.19 -11.29
CA ALA A 107 -4.58 -0.51 -12.47
C ALA A 107 -5.64 0.31 -13.22
N ASN A 108 -5.37 1.60 -13.43
CA ASN A 108 -6.10 2.56 -14.28
C ASN A 108 -7.57 2.85 -13.93
N GLN A 109 -8.26 1.97 -13.21
CA GLN A 109 -9.65 2.12 -12.81
C GLN A 109 -9.82 1.89 -11.32
N ALA A 110 -10.53 2.81 -10.65
CA ALA A 110 -10.86 2.68 -9.25
C ALA A 110 -11.76 1.46 -9.02
N ARG A 111 -11.62 0.79 -7.87
CA ARG A 111 -12.38 -0.41 -7.55
C ARG A 111 -13.15 -0.24 -6.25
N PRO A 112 -14.51 -0.22 -6.28
CA PRO A 112 -15.32 -0.32 -5.07
C PRO A 112 -15.03 -1.64 -4.36
N MET A 113 -14.73 -1.57 -3.07
CA MET A 113 -14.47 -2.75 -2.25
C MET A 113 -14.63 -2.45 -0.77
N ALA A 114 -15.21 -3.40 -0.04
CA ALA A 114 -15.29 -3.30 1.41
C ALA A 114 -13.91 -3.48 2.04
N MET A 115 -13.57 -2.62 2.99
CA MET A 115 -12.29 -2.68 3.71
C MET A 115 -12.40 -2.08 5.11
N ASP A 116 -11.87 -2.79 6.10
CA ASP A 116 -11.77 -2.28 7.48
C ASP A 116 -10.37 -1.78 7.82
N TYR A 117 -9.35 -2.26 7.08
CA TYR A 117 -7.95 -1.85 7.29
C TYR A 117 -7.24 -1.56 5.96
N ALA A 118 -6.50 -0.45 5.96
CA ALA A 118 -5.62 -0.05 4.87
C ALA A 118 -4.24 0.35 5.41
N ILE A 119 -3.19 0.09 4.65
CA ILE A 119 -1.82 0.44 5.01
C ILE A 119 -1.19 1.36 3.94
N SER A 120 -0.40 2.35 4.36
CA SER A 120 0.30 3.28 3.46
C SER A 120 1.81 3.22 3.70
N ASN A 121 2.57 3.09 2.62
CA ASN A 121 4.03 2.96 2.65
C ASN A 121 4.76 4.27 2.30
N GLY A 122 5.78 4.59 3.10
CA GLY A 122 6.70 5.72 2.91
C GLY A 122 8.14 5.28 3.09
N PHE A 123 8.88 5.09 1.99
CA PHE A 123 10.25 4.58 2.00
C PHE A 123 11.21 5.66 1.47
N GLY A 124 11.89 6.34 2.39
CA GLY A 124 12.81 7.42 2.06
C GLY A 124 14.16 6.92 1.54
N PHE A 125 14.86 7.81 0.85
CA PHE A 125 16.26 7.61 0.48
C PHE A 125 17.11 7.30 1.73
N GLY A 126 18.16 6.50 1.56
CA GLY A 126 19.05 6.11 2.66
C GLY A 126 18.49 5.01 3.58
N GLY A 127 17.37 4.37 3.22
CA GLY A 127 16.87 3.17 3.91
C GLY A 127 15.93 3.44 5.08
N VAL A 128 15.38 4.66 5.20
CA VAL A 128 14.37 4.99 6.20
C VAL A 128 13.00 4.49 5.72
N ASN A 129 12.45 3.47 6.37
CA ASN A 129 11.18 2.86 5.99
C ASN A 129 10.12 3.07 7.06
N ALA A 130 8.94 3.55 6.66
CA ALA A 130 7.78 3.69 7.53
C ALA A 130 6.52 3.18 6.82
N SER A 131 5.66 2.51 7.59
CA SER A 131 4.32 2.14 7.16
C SER A 131 3.32 2.57 8.22
N ALA A 132 2.19 3.13 7.80
CA ALA A 132 1.11 3.53 8.69
C ALA A 132 -0.14 2.73 8.35
N LEU A 133 -0.76 2.10 9.35
CA LEU A 133 -1.97 1.32 9.21
C LEU A 133 -3.15 2.10 9.80
N PHE A 134 -4.27 2.10 9.09
CA PHE A 134 -5.48 2.81 9.45
C PHE A 134 -6.64 1.82 9.53
N ARG A 135 -7.51 2.02 10.53
CA ARG A 135 -8.79 1.33 10.64
C ARG A 135 -9.90 2.25 10.16
N ARG A 136 -10.87 1.69 9.44
CA ARG A 136 -12.10 2.41 9.07
C ARG A 136 -12.81 2.90 10.33
N TRP A 137 -13.26 4.15 10.30
CA TRP A 137 -14.12 4.69 11.33
C TRP A 137 -15.56 4.19 11.11
N THR A 138 -16.17 3.66 12.16
CA THR A 138 -17.58 3.28 12.21
C THR A 138 -18.23 4.08 13.34
N ASP A 139 -19.46 4.55 13.14
CA ASP A 139 -20.20 5.30 14.17
C ASP A 139 -20.57 4.44 15.39
N GLU A 140 -20.31 3.13 15.31
CA GLU A 140 -20.30 2.21 16.44
C GLU A 140 -19.05 2.49 17.30
N ILE A 141 -19.28 3.16 18.43
CA ILE A 141 -18.30 3.27 19.51
C ILE A 141 -18.04 1.85 20.02
N ALA A 142 -16.81 1.37 19.84
CA ALA A 142 -16.32 0.11 20.41
C ALA A 142 -16.33 0.16 21.94
#